data_AF-A0A226EQ84-F1
#
_entry.id   AF-A0A226EQ84-F1
#
_cell.length_a   1.000
_cell.length_b   1.000
_cell.length_c   1.000
_cell.angle_alpha   90.00
_cell.angle_beta   90.00
_cell.angle_gamma   90.00
#
_symmetry.space_group_name_H-M   'P 1'
#
loop_
_entity.id
_entity.type
_entity.pdbx_description
1 polymer ?
#
loop_
_entity_poly.entity_id
_entity_poly.type
_entity_poly.pdbx_seq_one_letter_code
_entity_poly.pdbx_strand_id
1 'polypeptide(L)'
;MNLESECFLSFGMTSSPPLIKVERDPGPPVEIAHEFLSVGTEQANLISKNYKPVYDSRLSITRVILVRKVILSGGQNVIDAKKNTSFRNSINVAQKLLEWGHLCPTAPDTLALHPTSHEEALVIDRLPNIFIVGGQKRFKIREWKGTFIVTLPKFSDTGIAVVLDKCMNFVPLNIRVLNK
;
A
#
# COMPACT_ATOMS: atom_id res chain seq x y z
N MET A 1 18.47 -46.25 -12.20
CA MET A 1 19.87 -45.98 -11.80
C MET A 1 19.78 -44.87 -10.77
N ASN A 2 20.08 -45.23 -9.52
CA ASN A 2 19.93 -44.42 -8.29
C ASN A 2 20.78 -43.12 -8.37
N LEU A 3 20.58 -42.06 -7.58
CA LEU A 3 20.41 -42.01 -6.12
C LEU A 3 19.68 -40.74 -5.63
N GLU A 4 19.08 -40.94 -4.45
CA GLU A 4 18.42 -40.03 -3.52
C GLU A 4 19.34 -38.93 -2.95
N SER A 5 18.73 -37.85 -2.43
CA SER A 5 18.83 -37.56 -0.98
C SER A 5 17.90 -36.40 -0.59
N GLU A 6 16.75 -36.74 -0.02
CA GLU A 6 16.03 -35.86 0.91
C GLU A 6 16.81 -35.77 2.22
N CYS A 7 16.83 -34.60 2.86
CA CYS A 7 17.28 -34.46 4.24
C CYS A 7 16.12 -33.93 5.08
N PHE A 8 15.37 -34.87 5.65
CA PHE A 8 14.44 -34.65 6.75
C PHE A 8 15.24 -34.56 8.05
N LEU A 9 15.16 -33.44 8.76
CA LEU A 9 15.39 -33.42 10.20
C LEU A 9 14.02 -33.45 10.90
N SER A 10 13.62 -34.66 11.31
CA SER A 10 12.52 -34.90 12.22
C SER A 10 13.03 -34.78 13.66
N PHE A 11 12.50 -33.81 14.41
CA PHE A 11 12.41 -33.90 15.86
C PHE A 11 10.93 -34.08 16.21
N GLY A 12 10.60 -35.22 16.79
CA GLY A 12 9.24 -35.62 17.10
C GLY A 12 8.59 -34.75 18.15
N MET A 13 7.36 -34.31 17.88
CA MET A 13 6.34 -34.05 18.89
C MET A 13 4.97 -34.48 18.35
N THR A 14 4.26 -35.21 19.20
CA THR A 14 3.04 -35.96 18.99
C THR A 14 1.81 -35.04 19.03
N SER A 15 1.30 -34.63 17.88
CA SER A 15 -0.13 -34.40 17.64
C SER A 15 -0.33 -34.05 16.17
N SER A 16 -1.27 -34.71 15.50
CA SER A 16 -1.68 -34.30 14.15
C SER A 16 -2.14 -32.84 14.22
N PRO A 17 -1.60 -31.92 13.41
CA PRO A 17 -2.08 -30.54 13.40
C PRO A 17 -3.57 -30.54 13.05
N PRO A 18 -4.40 -29.70 13.70
CA PRO A 18 -5.82 -29.68 13.44
C PRO A 18 -6.06 -29.38 11.96
N LEU A 19 -6.93 -30.17 11.31
CA LEU A 19 -7.36 -29.93 9.93
C LEU A 19 -8.06 -28.57 9.87
N ILE A 20 -7.32 -27.53 9.52
CA ILE A 20 -7.89 -26.22 9.18
C ILE A 20 -8.66 -26.43 7.87
N LYS A 21 -9.99 -26.52 7.96
CA LYS A 21 -10.85 -26.31 6.79
C LYS A 21 -10.67 -24.84 6.38
N VAL A 22 -9.77 -24.62 5.43
CA VAL A 22 -9.71 -23.35 4.70
C VAL A 22 -10.94 -23.34 3.79
N GLU A 23 -12.05 -22.82 4.30
CA GLU A 23 -13.19 -22.47 3.49
C GLU A 23 -12.74 -21.31 2.59
N ARG A 24 -12.38 -21.67 1.35
CA ARG A 24 -11.91 -20.70 0.35
C ARG A 24 -13.12 -19.83 0.02
N ASP A 25 -12.99 -18.54 0.29
CA ASP A 25 -13.93 -17.51 -0.16
C ASP A 25 -14.27 -17.80 -1.64
N PRO A 26 -15.54 -18.14 -1.97
CA PRO A 26 -15.90 -18.43 -3.35
C PRO A 26 -15.63 -17.16 -4.13
N GLY A 27 -14.56 -17.18 -4.93
CA GLY A 27 -14.20 -16.06 -5.78
C GLY A 27 -15.38 -15.61 -6.65
N PRO A 28 -15.27 -14.42 -7.27
CA PRO A 28 -16.35 -13.90 -8.11
C PRO A 28 -16.79 -14.96 -9.13
N PRO A 29 -18.11 -15.09 -9.40
CA PRO A 29 -18.65 -16.06 -10.36
C PRO A 29 -17.94 -15.97 -11.70
N VAL A 30 -17.68 -17.13 -12.32
CA VAL A 30 -16.99 -17.30 -13.61
C VAL A 30 -17.59 -16.42 -14.72
N GLU A 31 -18.87 -16.07 -14.63
CA GLU A 31 -19.58 -15.15 -15.53
C GLU A 31 -18.94 -13.75 -15.58
N ILE A 32 -18.44 -13.22 -14.45
CA ILE A 32 -17.80 -11.89 -14.38
C ILE A 32 -16.47 -11.90 -15.16
N ALA A 33 -15.75 -13.02 -15.18
CA ALA A 33 -14.51 -13.15 -15.94
C ALA A 33 -14.75 -13.23 -17.46
N HIS A 34 -15.90 -13.76 -17.89
CA HIS A 34 -16.28 -13.81 -19.30
C HIS A 34 -16.70 -12.42 -19.81
N GLU A 35 -17.39 -11.64 -18.97
CA GLU A 35 -17.69 -10.23 -19.21
C GLU A 35 -16.40 -9.40 -19.31
N PHE A 36 -15.42 -9.63 -18.42
CA PHE A 36 -14.08 -9.02 -18.46
C PHE A 36 -13.35 -9.15 -19.82
N LEU A 37 -13.53 -10.28 -20.50
CA LEU A 37 -12.94 -10.55 -21.82
C LEU A 37 -13.76 -9.96 -22.98
N SER A 38 -14.98 -9.51 -22.73
CA SER A 38 -15.93 -9.04 -23.75
C SER A 38 -16.28 -7.56 -23.66
N VAL A 39 -15.82 -6.83 -22.63
CA VAL A 39 -16.05 -5.37 -22.53
C VAL A 39 -15.16 -4.58 -23.48
N GLY A 40 -15.72 -3.55 -24.12
CA GLY A 40 -15.02 -2.63 -25.02
C GLY A 40 -13.73 -2.04 -24.44
N THR A 41 -12.81 -1.65 -25.34
CA THR A 41 -11.41 -1.32 -25.05
C THR A 41 -11.20 -0.30 -23.94
N GLU A 42 -12.09 0.69 -23.78
CA GLU A 42 -11.92 1.75 -22.78
C GLU A 42 -12.27 1.29 -21.35
N GLN A 43 -13.36 0.52 -21.18
CA GLN A 43 -13.73 -0.06 -19.89
C GLN A 43 -12.79 -1.21 -19.50
N ALA A 44 -12.38 -2.06 -20.44
CA ALA A 44 -11.37 -3.09 -20.21
C ALA A 44 -10.01 -2.50 -19.76
N ASN A 45 -9.65 -1.30 -20.25
CA ASN A 45 -8.46 -0.57 -19.82
C ASN A 45 -8.56 -0.02 -18.38
N LEU A 46 -9.72 0.47 -17.97
CA LEU A 46 -9.97 0.91 -16.59
C LEU A 46 -9.96 -0.25 -15.60
N ILE A 47 -10.51 -1.39 -16.01
CA ILE A 47 -10.57 -2.59 -15.20
C ILE A 47 -9.17 -3.23 -15.10
N SER A 48 -8.45 -3.44 -16.20
CA SER A 48 -7.07 -4.00 -16.18
C SER A 48 -6.04 -3.13 -15.43
N LYS A 49 -6.24 -1.80 -15.38
CA LYS A 49 -5.39 -0.90 -14.59
C LYS A 49 -5.48 -1.17 -13.08
N ASN A 50 -6.67 -1.54 -12.61
CA ASN A 50 -6.92 -1.78 -11.19
C ASN A 50 -6.89 -3.27 -10.86
N TYR A 51 -6.98 -4.16 -11.84
CA TYR A 51 -7.11 -5.59 -11.62
C TYR A 51 -6.11 -6.39 -12.48
N LYS A 52 -5.33 -7.27 -11.84
CA LYS A 52 -4.40 -8.17 -12.55
C LYS A 52 -4.96 -9.60 -12.55
N PRO A 53 -5.07 -10.25 -13.72
CA PRO A 53 -5.35 -11.67 -13.78
C PRO A 53 -4.12 -12.45 -13.30
N VAL A 54 -4.34 -13.37 -12.37
CA VAL A 54 -3.36 -14.36 -11.91
C VAL A 54 -3.85 -15.72 -12.34
N TYR A 55 -3.06 -16.36 -13.21
CA TYR A 55 -3.31 -17.70 -13.71
C TYR A 55 -2.54 -18.70 -12.85
N ASP A 56 -3.23 -19.72 -12.34
CA ASP A 56 -2.60 -20.86 -11.65
C ASP A 56 -2.62 -22.07 -12.58
N SER A 57 -1.47 -22.60 -12.96
CA SER A 57 -1.40 -23.75 -13.87
C SER A 57 -1.93 -25.06 -13.28
N ARG A 58 -2.24 -25.08 -11.98
CA ARG A 58 -2.76 -26.25 -11.25
C ARG A 58 -4.27 -26.20 -11.03
N LEU A 59 -4.91 -25.07 -11.33
CA LEU A 59 -6.33 -24.84 -11.15
C LEU A 59 -6.86 -24.11 -12.40
N SER A 60 -7.90 -24.62 -13.05
CA SER A 60 -8.49 -24.02 -14.27
C SER A 60 -9.15 -22.64 -14.06
N ILE A 61 -8.76 -21.88 -13.02
CA ILE A 61 -9.39 -20.64 -12.56
C ILE A 61 -8.39 -19.48 -12.66
N THR A 62 -8.79 -18.44 -13.40
CA THR A 62 -8.15 -17.12 -13.38
C THR A 62 -8.64 -16.35 -12.16
N ARG A 63 -7.73 -15.94 -11.25
CA ARG A 63 -8.08 -15.02 -10.16
C ARG A 63 -7.83 -13.58 -10.58
N VAL A 64 -8.81 -12.71 -10.38
CA VAL A 64 -8.67 -11.27 -10.64
C VAL A 64 -8.36 -10.58 -9.32
N ILE A 65 -7.15 -10.03 -9.18
CA ILE A 65 -6.70 -9.36 -7.94
C ILE A 65 -6.73 -7.85 -8.12
N LEU A 66 -7.43 -7.15 -7.21
CA LEU A 66 -7.39 -5.70 -7.11
C LEU A 66 -5.99 -5.24 -6.69
N VAL A 67 -5.28 -4.55 -7.57
CA VAL A 67 -3.96 -3.96 -7.33
C VAL A 67 -4.15 -2.53 -6.88
N ARG A 68 -3.67 -2.23 -5.67
CA ARG A 68 -3.68 -0.87 -5.12
C ARG A 68 -2.26 -0.30 -5.12
N LYS A 69 -2.09 0.88 -5.69
CA LYS A 69 -0.84 1.64 -5.60
C LYS A 69 -0.84 2.42 -4.30
N VAL A 70 0.12 2.11 -3.43
CA VAL A 70 0.36 2.80 -2.17
C VAL A 70 1.72 3.47 -2.23
N ILE A 71 1.79 4.76 -1.89
CA ILE A 71 3.05 5.47 -1.70
C ILE A 71 3.20 5.78 -0.21
N LEU A 72 4.37 5.47 0.34
CA LEU A 72 4.74 5.74 1.72
C LEU A 72 5.92 6.71 1.75
N SER A 73 5.87 7.70 2.65
CA SER A 73 7.00 8.58 2.95
C SER A 73 7.23 8.67 4.45
N GLY A 74 8.49 8.79 4.87
CA GLY A 74 8.88 9.08 6.26
C GLY A 74 8.45 10.48 6.75
N GLY A 75 8.03 11.35 5.82
CA GLY A 75 7.45 12.67 6.12
C GLY A 75 8.41 13.85 6.01
N GLN A 76 9.70 13.60 5.77
CA GLN A 76 10.71 14.65 5.58
C GLN A 76 10.33 15.56 4.42
N ASN A 77 9.90 14.99 3.29
CA ASN A 77 9.43 15.72 2.12
C ASN A 77 8.31 16.72 2.43
N VAL A 78 7.32 16.32 3.24
CA VAL A 78 6.21 17.20 3.64
C VAL A 78 6.68 18.24 4.66
N ILE A 79 7.53 17.86 5.61
CA ILE A 79 8.10 18.80 6.59
C ILE A 79 8.93 19.87 5.88
N ASP A 80 9.68 19.49 4.87
CA ASP A 80 10.56 20.38 4.15
C ASP A 80 9.81 21.28 3.17
N ALA A 81 8.91 20.73 2.34
CA ALA A 81 8.02 21.52 1.50
C ALA A 81 7.17 22.53 2.30
N LYS A 82 6.82 22.18 3.55
CA LYS A 82 6.12 23.08 4.47
C LYS A 82 6.96 24.29 4.89
N LYS A 83 8.29 24.16 5.00
CA LYS A 83 9.18 25.31 5.30
C LYS A 83 9.22 26.29 4.13
N ASN A 84 9.12 25.77 2.91
CA ASN A 84 9.20 26.54 1.67
C ASN A 84 7.83 27.00 1.13
N THR A 85 6.75 26.84 1.90
CA THR A 85 5.39 27.24 1.48
C THR A 85 4.61 27.97 2.57
N SER A 86 3.53 28.64 2.17
CA SER A 86 2.58 29.27 3.10
C SER A 86 1.67 28.27 3.83
N PHE A 87 1.64 27.01 3.40
CA PHE A 87 0.76 25.99 3.97
C PHE A 87 1.22 25.55 5.36
N ARG A 88 0.32 25.61 6.35
CA ARG A 88 0.63 25.22 7.75
C ARG A 88 0.20 23.81 8.12
N ASN A 89 -0.67 23.21 7.33
CA ASN A 89 -1.21 21.87 7.58
C ASN A 89 -0.49 20.82 6.73
N SER A 90 0.06 19.78 7.37
CA SER A 90 0.77 18.70 6.68
C SER A 90 -0.09 18.00 5.61
N ILE A 91 -1.39 17.81 5.88
CA ILE A 91 -2.30 17.19 4.92
C ILE A 91 -2.53 18.06 3.67
N ASN A 92 -2.47 19.39 3.80
CA ASN A 92 -2.59 20.30 2.65
C ASN A 92 -1.31 20.27 1.82
N VAL A 93 -0.14 20.22 2.47
CA VAL A 93 1.15 20.07 1.78
C VAL A 93 1.22 18.72 1.07
N ALA A 94 0.82 17.62 1.72
CA ALA A 94 0.76 16.30 1.11
C ALA A 94 -0.15 16.26 -0.13
N GLN A 95 -1.31 16.94 -0.08
CA GLN A 95 -2.16 17.11 -1.25
C GLN A 95 -1.47 17.92 -2.35
N LYS A 96 -0.74 18.99 -2.00
CA LYS A 96 0.01 19.78 -2.97
C LYS A 96 1.14 19.00 -3.64
N LEU A 97 1.83 18.12 -2.93
CA LEU A 97 2.83 17.22 -3.54
C LEU A 97 2.20 16.32 -4.61
N LEU A 98 0.98 15.81 -4.37
CA LEU A 98 0.24 15.04 -5.37
C LEU A 98 -0.24 15.91 -6.53
N GLU A 99 -0.66 17.15 -6.27
CA GLU A 99 -1.08 18.11 -7.28
C GLU A 99 0.07 18.54 -8.20
N TRP A 100 1.27 18.71 -7.64
CA TRP A 100 2.49 18.98 -8.39
C TRP A 100 3.04 17.75 -9.11
N GLY A 101 2.55 16.56 -8.77
CA GLY A 101 3.05 15.31 -9.34
C GLY A 101 4.49 15.00 -8.91
N HIS A 102 4.93 15.45 -7.74
CA HIS A 102 6.31 15.27 -7.29
C HIS A 102 6.39 15.04 -5.78
N LEU A 103 7.01 13.93 -5.35
CA LEU A 103 7.06 13.56 -3.94
C LEU A 103 7.95 14.48 -3.10
N CYS A 104 9.01 15.03 -3.67
CA CYS A 104 9.94 15.89 -2.95
C CYS A 104 10.54 16.96 -3.88
N PRO A 105 9.77 17.99 -4.26
CA PRO A 105 10.19 19.00 -5.25
C PRO A 105 11.32 19.91 -4.76
N THR A 106 11.63 19.85 -3.46
CA THR A 106 12.73 20.59 -2.84
C THR A 106 14.03 19.80 -2.81
N ALA A 107 14.02 18.53 -3.27
CA ALA A 107 15.23 17.77 -3.50
C ALA A 107 15.82 18.12 -4.88
N PRO A 108 17.15 18.15 -5.04
CA PRO A 108 18.17 17.85 -4.03
C PRO A 108 18.49 19.02 -3.08
N ASP A 109 17.98 20.23 -3.33
CA ASP A 109 18.43 21.48 -2.70
C ASP A 109 18.36 21.49 -1.16
N THR A 110 17.32 20.91 -0.57
CA THR A 110 17.11 20.90 0.90
C THR A 110 17.06 19.50 1.51
N LEU A 111 16.84 18.48 0.68
CA LEU A 111 16.82 17.08 1.07
C LEU A 111 17.76 16.31 0.16
N ALA A 112 18.87 15.85 0.75
CA ALA A 112 19.90 15.12 0.03
C ALA A 112 19.32 13.85 -0.62
N LEU A 113 19.58 13.71 -1.92
CA LEU A 113 19.33 12.48 -2.67
C LEU A 113 20.59 11.63 -2.68
N HIS A 114 20.41 10.31 -2.63
CA HIS A 114 21.54 9.41 -2.83
C HIS A 114 22.10 9.62 -4.25
N PRO A 115 23.43 9.61 -4.47
CA PRO A 115 24.04 9.99 -5.76
C PRO A 115 23.57 9.17 -6.98
N THR A 116 23.08 7.95 -6.77
CA THR A 116 22.52 7.10 -7.83
C THR A 116 20.99 7.22 -7.97
N SER A 117 20.35 8.10 -7.20
CA SER A 117 18.90 8.34 -7.30
C SER A 117 18.67 9.33 -8.43
N HIS A 118 17.93 8.91 -9.45
CA HIS A 118 17.45 9.83 -10.47
C HIS A 118 16.26 10.61 -9.91
N GLU A 119 16.21 11.94 -10.13
CA GLU A 119 15.08 12.79 -9.74
C GLU A 119 13.74 12.25 -10.27
N GLU A 120 13.76 11.60 -11.43
CA GLU A 120 12.63 10.89 -12.03
C GLU A 120 11.97 9.88 -11.06
N ALA A 121 12.72 9.28 -10.13
CA ALA A 121 12.18 8.34 -9.15
C ALA A 121 11.20 8.99 -8.15
N LEU A 122 11.21 10.32 -8.05
CA LEU A 122 10.30 11.09 -7.18
C LEU A 122 9.08 11.64 -7.91
N VAL A 123 9.03 11.51 -9.24
CA VAL A 123 7.91 11.95 -10.06
C VAL A 123 6.72 11.00 -9.86
N ILE A 124 5.52 11.57 -9.79
CA ILE A 124 4.26 10.84 -9.60
C ILE A 124 3.48 10.87 -10.92
N ASP A 125 3.70 9.86 -11.76
CA ASP A 125 3.03 9.78 -13.07
C ASP A 125 1.51 9.61 -12.97
N ARG A 126 1.07 8.92 -11.91
CA ARG A 126 -0.35 8.62 -11.64
C ARG A 126 -0.63 8.71 -10.15
N LEU A 127 -1.76 9.31 -9.83
CA LEU A 127 -2.25 9.40 -8.46
C LEU A 127 -2.35 7.99 -7.85
N PRO A 128 -1.77 7.77 -6.65
CA PRO A 128 -1.89 6.50 -5.97
C PRO A 128 -3.31 6.33 -5.41
N ASN A 129 -3.68 5.11 -5.04
CA ASN A 129 -4.91 4.89 -4.27
C ASN A 129 -4.75 5.40 -2.83
N ILE A 130 -3.53 5.29 -2.28
CA ILE A 130 -3.20 5.75 -0.93
C ILE A 130 -1.84 6.45 -0.94
N PHE A 131 -1.77 7.63 -0.34
CA PHE A 131 -0.53 8.32 -0.03
C PHE A 131 -0.42 8.51 1.49
N ILE A 132 0.53 7.83 2.11
CA ILE A 132 0.76 7.87 3.56
C ILE A 132 2.04 8.64 3.88
N VAL A 133 1.93 9.60 4.79
CA VAL A 133 3.02 10.46 5.23
C VAL A 133 3.24 10.27 6.73
N GLY A 134 4.35 9.63 7.09
CA GLY A 134 4.79 9.43 8.48
C GLY A 134 5.33 10.69 9.13
N GLY A 135 5.68 10.61 10.42
CA GLY A 135 6.44 11.65 11.12
C GLY A 135 5.70 12.97 11.34
N GLN A 136 4.38 13.01 11.17
CA GLN A 136 3.57 14.22 11.29
C GLN A 136 3.17 14.50 12.75
N LYS A 137 2.50 15.63 13.00
CA LYS A 137 2.06 15.99 14.37
C LYS A 137 0.77 15.29 14.81
N ARG A 138 -0.10 14.91 13.86
CA ARG A 138 -1.43 14.38 14.14
C ARG A 138 -1.83 13.38 13.08
N PHE A 139 -2.66 12.41 13.48
CA PHE A 139 -3.37 11.55 12.56
C PHE A 139 -4.45 12.35 11.81
N LYS A 140 -4.46 12.28 10.48
CA LYS A 140 -5.53 12.83 9.63
C LYS A 140 -5.68 12.01 8.35
N ILE A 141 -6.89 11.97 7.83
CA ILE A 141 -7.22 11.35 6.54
C ILE A 141 -8.00 12.37 5.71
N ARG A 142 -7.77 12.38 4.40
CA ARG A 142 -8.56 13.10 3.41
C ARG A 142 -8.60 12.30 2.13
N GLU A 143 -9.79 12.18 1.55
CA GLU A 143 -9.91 11.72 0.17
C GLU A 143 -9.80 12.91 -0.79
N TRP A 144 -9.00 12.75 -1.84
CA TRP A 144 -8.85 13.74 -2.90
C TRP A 144 -8.66 13.04 -4.25
N LYS A 145 -9.59 13.25 -5.19
CA LYS A 145 -9.59 12.64 -6.53
C LYS A 145 -9.41 11.10 -6.51
N GLY A 146 -10.05 10.41 -5.56
CA GLY A 146 -9.94 8.95 -5.39
C GLY A 146 -8.64 8.47 -4.72
N THR A 147 -7.79 9.40 -4.26
CA THR A 147 -6.61 9.10 -3.44
C THR A 147 -6.89 9.37 -1.97
N PHE A 148 -6.63 8.39 -1.11
CA PHE A 148 -6.60 8.60 0.33
C PHE A 148 -5.25 9.16 0.77
N ILE A 149 -5.25 10.40 1.24
CA ILE A 149 -4.09 11.07 1.83
C ILE A 149 -4.15 10.88 3.34
N VAL A 150 -3.13 10.23 3.91
CA VAL A 150 -3.08 9.88 5.32
C VAL A 150 -1.82 10.46 5.94
N THR A 151 -1.97 11.24 7.01
CA THR A 151 -0.83 11.68 7.82
C THR A 151 -0.78 10.89 9.10
N LEU A 152 0.36 10.26 9.41
CA LEU A 152 0.56 9.50 10.63
C LEU A 152 1.43 10.30 11.62
N PRO A 153 1.04 10.36 12.90
CA PRO A 153 1.89 10.96 13.92
C PRO A 153 3.13 10.10 14.18
N LYS A 154 4.15 10.68 14.81
CA LYS A 154 5.26 9.88 15.37
C LYS A 154 4.71 8.95 16.46
N PHE A 155 4.98 7.66 16.32
CA PHE A 155 4.53 6.65 17.29
C PHE A 155 5.14 6.92 18.68
N SER A 156 6.44 7.24 18.73
CA SER A 156 7.17 7.55 19.96
C SER A 156 6.52 8.62 20.83
N ASP A 157 5.82 9.58 20.19
CA ASP A 157 5.30 10.77 20.86
C ASP A 157 3.81 10.59 21.22
N THR A 158 3.08 9.75 20.50
CA THR A 158 1.61 9.68 20.57
C THR A 158 1.06 8.30 20.94
N GLY A 159 1.86 7.24 20.79
CA GLY A 159 1.39 5.86 20.91
C GLY A 159 0.38 5.45 19.83
N ILE A 160 0.17 6.26 18.79
CA ILE A 160 -0.84 6.00 17.75
C ILE A 160 -0.23 5.17 16.62
N ALA A 161 -0.79 3.98 16.40
CA ALA A 161 -0.62 3.19 15.18
C ALA A 161 -1.93 3.21 14.37
N VAL A 162 -1.90 2.83 13.09
CA VAL A 162 -3.10 2.81 12.24
C VAL A 162 -3.16 1.51 11.48
N VAL A 163 -4.30 0.83 11.54
CA VAL A 163 -4.59 -0.38 10.78
C VAL A 163 -5.32 0.02 9.49
N LEU A 164 -4.84 -0.51 8.37
CA LEU A 164 -5.50 -0.42 7.07
C LEU A 164 -6.13 -1.77 6.74
N ASP A 165 -7.45 -1.81 6.56
CA ASP A 165 -8.19 -3.01 6.19
C ASP A 165 -8.33 -3.17 4.65
N LYS A 166 -8.66 -4.38 4.18
CA LYS A 166 -8.89 -4.72 2.76
C LYS A 166 -9.97 -3.85 2.10
N CYS A 167 -10.89 -3.32 2.90
CA CYS A 167 -11.97 -2.42 2.50
C CYS A 167 -11.57 -0.93 2.48
N MET A 168 -10.28 -0.58 2.60
CA MET A 168 -9.77 0.81 2.61
C MET A 168 -10.17 1.61 3.86
N ASN A 169 -10.48 0.93 4.96
CA ASN A 169 -10.76 1.57 6.24
C ASN A 169 -9.47 1.78 7.03
N PHE A 170 -9.35 2.95 7.66
CA PHE A 170 -8.22 3.33 8.50
C PHE A 170 -8.65 3.43 9.96
N VAL A 171 -8.18 2.50 10.79
CA VAL A 171 -8.55 2.42 12.21
C VAL A 171 -7.36 2.82 13.07
N PRO A 172 -7.40 3.98 13.77
CA PRO A 172 -6.34 4.37 14.68
C PRO A 172 -6.38 3.52 15.97
N LEU A 173 -5.23 2.98 16.35
CA LEU A 173 -5.00 2.27 17.60
C LEU A 173 -4.17 3.15 18.53
N ASN A 174 -4.63 3.36 19.76
CA ASN A 174 -3.88 4.09 20.78
C ASN A 174 -3.25 3.10 21.76
N ILE A 175 -1.94 2.97 21.70
CA ILE A 175 -1.15 2.07 22.52
C ILE A 175 -0.54 2.88 23.66
N ARG A 176 -0.88 2.52 24.90
CA ARG A 176 -0.31 3.11 26.10
C ARG A 176 0.28 2.03 26.99
N VAL A 177 1.48 2.28 27.49
CA VAL A 177 2.08 1.44 28.54
C VAL A 177 1.50 1.90 29.87
N LEU A 178 0.82 1.00 30.58
CA LEU A 178 0.39 1.25 31.95
C LEU A 178 1.55 0.89 32.87
N ASN A 179 2.19 1.89 33.46
CA ASN A 179 3.16 1.65 34.52
C ASN A 179 2.38 1.17 35.75
N LYS A 180 2.72 -0.02 36.24
CA LYS A 180 2.23 -0.55 37.52
C LYS A 180 3.03 0.04 38.68
#